data_AF-A0A9E5TJ31-F1
#
_entry.id   AF-A0A9E5TJ31-F1
#
_cell.length_a   1.000
_cell.length_b   1.000
_cell.length_c   1.000
_cell.angle_alpha   90.00
_cell.angle_beta   90.00
_cell.angle_gamma   90.00
#
_symmetry.space_group_name_H-M   'P 1'
#
loop_
_entity.id
_entity.type
_entity.pdbx_description
1 polymer ?
#
loop_
_entity_poly.entity_id
_entity_poly.type
_entity_poly.pdbx_seq_one_letter_code
_entity_poly.pdbx_strand_id
1 'polypeptide(L)' 'TVSRHHACITSREGSFFFETIQPRNPTYLDGARLKPAIKYPLSAGSVIQVGRITLTFNIIS' A
#
# COMPACT_ATOMS: atom_id res chain seq x y z
N THR A 1 -11.44 9.32 -0.40
CA THR A 1 -12.21 8.31 -1.14
C THR A 1 -11.30 7.17 -1.52
N VAL A 2 -11.79 5.94 -1.54
CA VAL A 2 -11.04 4.78 -2.06
C VAL A 2 -11.51 4.53 -3.49
N SER A 3 -10.57 4.38 -4.42
CA SER A 3 -10.86 4.20 -5.85
C SER A 3 -10.94 2.71 -6.17
N ARG A 4 -11.62 2.32 -7.26
CA ARG A 4 -11.69 0.91 -7.69
C ARG A 4 -10.31 0.28 -7.89
N HIS A 5 -9.39 1.00 -8.54
CA HIS A 5 -7.98 0.63 -8.68
C HIS A 5 -7.14 1.63 -7.91
N HIS A 6 -7.14 1.55 -6.57
CA HIS A 6 -6.48 2.55 -5.71
C HIS A 6 -4.98 2.28 -5.55
N ALA A 7 -4.63 1.04 -5.23
CA ALA A 7 -3.27 0.59 -4.95
C ALA A 7 -3.15 -0.90 -5.27
N CYS A 8 -1.92 -1.39 -5.40
CA CYS A 8 -1.61 -2.78 -5.70
C CYS A 8 -0.60 -3.31 -4.67
N ILE A 9 -0.79 -4.58 -4.26
CA ILE A 9 0.23 -5.36 -3.57
C ILE A 9 0.78 -6.37 -4.57
N THR A 10 2.10 -6.41 -4.74
CA THR A 10 2.78 -7.41 -5.57
C THR A 10 3.75 -8.22 -4.72
N SER A 11 3.80 -9.54 -4.91
CA SER A 11 4.77 -10.42 -4.28
C SER A 11 5.85 -10.84 -5.27
N ARG A 12 7.12 -10.87 -4.84
CA ARG A 12 8.24 -11.41 -5.60
C ARG A 12 9.23 -12.07 -4.65
N GLU A 13 9.56 -13.34 -4.91
CA GLU A 13 10.62 -14.07 -4.18
C GLU A 13 10.44 -14.00 -2.64
N GLY A 14 9.21 -14.16 -2.15
CA GLY A 14 8.88 -14.10 -0.72
C GLY A 14 8.81 -12.69 -0.12
N SER A 15 9.09 -11.65 -0.90
CA SER A 15 8.93 -10.25 -0.49
C SER A 15 7.64 -9.66 -1.03
N PHE A 16 7.03 -8.75 -0.27
CA PHE A 16 5.85 -8.00 -0.69
C PHE A 16 6.20 -6.54 -0.95
N PHE A 17 5.51 -5.95 -1.91
CA PHE A 17 5.64 -4.56 -2.28
C PHE A 17 4.27 -3.93 -2.41
N PHE A 18 4.17 -2.67 -2.04
CA PHE A 18 2.97 -1.86 -2.17
C PHE A 18 3.22 -0.66 -3.07
N GLU A 19 2.29 -0.41 -3.99
CA GLU A 19 2.34 0.73 -4.91
C GLU A 19 0.97 1.41 -4.97
N THR A 20 0.97 2.75 -5.01
CA THR A 20 -0.26 3.50 -5.30
C THR A 20 -0.46 3.65 -6.80
N ILE A 21 -1.68 3.38 -7.26
CA ILE A 21 -2.09 3.53 -8.66
C ILE A 21 -2.72 4.92 -8.86
N GLN A 22 -3.26 5.54 -7.81
CA GLN A 22 -4.05 6.77 -7.91
C GLN A 22 -3.30 8.01 -7.44
N PRO A 23 -3.03 8.98 -8.34
CA PRO A 23 -2.33 10.21 -7.96
C PRO A 23 -3.22 11.18 -7.17
N ARG A 24 -4.55 11.12 -7.37
CA ARG A 24 -5.50 12.10 -6.81
C ARG A 24 -5.92 11.81 -5.37
N ASN A 25 -5.96 10.54 -5.00
CA ASN A 25 -6.32 10.12 -3.66
C ASN A 25 -5.05 9.65 -2.95
N PRO A 26 -4.59 10.33 -1.91
CA PRO A 26 -3.33 10.00 -1.27
C PRO A 26 -3.40 8.61 -0.62
N THR A 27 -2.28 7.90 -0.75
CA THR A 27 -2.01 6.62 -0.11
C THR A 27 -0.80 6.80 0.80
N TYR A 28 -0.83 6.17 1.97
CA TYR A 28 0.27 6.20 2.92
C TYR A 28 0.66 4.79 3.32
N LEU A 29 1.94 4.60 3.62
CA LEU A 29 2.51 3.40 4.23
C LEU A 29 3.29 3.85 5.45
N ASP A 30 2.93 3.34 6.62
CA ASP A 30 3.54 3.69 7.91
C ASP A 30 3.62 5.22 8.14
N GLY A 31 2.55 5.92 7.73
CA GLY A 31 2.43 7.38 7.82
C GLY A 31 3.13 8.17 6.71
N ALA A 32 3.98 7.53 5.90
CA ALA A 32 4.67 8.17 4.78
C ALA A 32 3.79 8.17 3.52
N ARG A 33 3.60 9.35 2.90
CA ARG A 33 2.83 9.47 1.66
C ARG A 33 3.59 8.83 0.50
N LEU A 34 2.92 7.93 -0.22
CA LEU A 34 3.52 7.25 -1.36
C LEU A 34 3.46 8.10 -2.63
N LYS A 35 4.48 7.95 -3.47
CA LYS A 35 4.50 8.49 -4.83
C LYS A 35 3.95 7.44 -5.81
N PRO A 36 3.14 7.84 -6.81
CA PRO A 36 2.71 6.94 -7.87
C PRO A 36 3.90 6.30 -8.62
N ALA A 37 3.69 5.09 -9.13
CA ALA A 37 4.67 4.32 -9.92
C ALA A 37 5.98 3.96 -9.18
N ILE A 38 6.01 4.08 -7.84
CA ILE A 38 7.10 3.57 -7.01
C ILE A 38 6.57 2.39 -6.18
N LYS A 39 7.35 1.31 -6.17
CA LYS A 39 7.11 0.15 -5.31
C LYS A 39 7.84 0.33 -3.99
N TYR A 40 7.09 0.29 -2.91
CA TYR A 40 7.63 0.37 -1.55
C TYR A 40 7.63 -1.01 -0.92
N PRO A 41 8.69 -1.42 -0.21
CA PRO A 41 8.67 -2.68 0.55
C PRO A 41 7.49 -2.70 1.52
N LEU A 42 6.80 -3.83 1.60
CA LEU A 42 5.67 -4.04 2.49
C LEU A 42 5.98 -5.19 3.45
N SER A 43 6.01 -4.90 4.74
CA SER A 43 6.33 -5.88 5.79
C SER A 43 5.08 -6.20 6.62
N ALA A 44 5.03 -7.40 7.20
CA ALA A 44 3.98 -7.75 8.14
C ALA A 44 3.95 -6.74 9.30
N GLY A 45 2.75 -6.31 9.70
CA GLY A 45 2.52 -5.23 10.66
C GLY A 45 2.47 -3.83 10.06
N SER A 46 2.90 -3.62 8.80
CA SER A 46 2.82 -2.30 8.17
C SER A 46 1.38 -1.79 8.09
N VAL A 47 1.25 -0.49 8.29
CA VAL A 47 -0.03 0.22 8.27
C VAL A 47 -0.20 0.90 6.92
N ILE A 48 -1.22 0.46 6.17
CA ILE A 48 -1.60 1.03 4.88
C ILE A 48 -2.78 1.96 5.09
N GLN A 49 -2.67 3.20 4.65
CA GLN A 49 -3.78 4.14 4.60
C GLN A 49 -4.17 4.43 3.16
N VAL A 50 -5.44 4.19 2.81
CA VAL A 50 -6.04 4.51 1.53
C VAL A 50 -7.23 5.45 1.73
N GLY A 51 -7.07 6.71 1.36
CA GLY A 51 -8.05 7.74 1.70
C GLY A 51 -8.23 7.89 3.22
N ARG A 52 -9.42 7.52 3.73
CA ARG A 52 -9.77 7.59 5.18
C ARG A 52 -9.74 6.22 5.88
N ILE A 53 -9.42 5.16 5.14
CA ILE A 53 -9.39 3.79 5.66
C ILE A 53 -7.96 3.41 5.97
N THR A 54 -7.76 2.80 7.13
CA THR A 54 -6.48 2.26 7.57
C THR A 54 -6.58 0.75 7.70
N LEU A 55 -5.58 0.04 7.18
CA LEU A 55 -5.48 -1.42 7.16
C LEU A 55 -4.12 -1.82 7.72
N THR A 56 -4.05 -2.97 8.39
CA THR A 56 -2.77 -3.58 8.78
C THR A 56 -2.50 -4.77 7.89
N PHE A 57 -1.31 -4.81 7.28
CA PHE A 57 -0.89 -5.93 6.45
C PHE A 57 -0.38 -7.08 7.33
N ASN A 58 -0.95 -8.27 7.18
CA ASN A 58 -0.53 -9.47 7.90
C ASN A 58 -0.25 -10.59 6.89
N ILE A 59 0.72 -11.45 7.20
CA ILE A 59 1.01 -12.68 6.46
C ILE A 59 0.49 -13.83 7.30
N ILE A 60 -0.37 -14.66 6.71
CA ILE A 60 -0.90 -15.87 7.34
C ILE A 60 -0.20 -17.06 6.69
N SER A 61 0.40 -17.92 7.52
CA SER A 61 1.01 -19.20 7.14
C SER A 61 -0.04 -20.31 7.07
#